data_AF-A0A351GL62-F1
#
_entry.id   AF-A0A351GL62-F1
#
_cell.length_a   1.000
_cell.length_b   1.000
_cell.length_c   1.000
_cell.angle_alpha   90.00
_cell.angle_beta   90.00
_cell.angle_gamma   90.00
#
_symmetry.space_group_name_H-M   'P 1'
#
loop_
_entity.id
_entity.type
_entity.pdbx_description
1 polymer ?
#
loop_
_entity_poly.entity_id
_entity_poly.type
_entity_poly.pdbx_seq_one_letter_code
_entity_poly.pdbx_strand_id
1 'polypeptide(L)'
;MTKLLPGVIAMATIVVASNILVQFLLLDGLLTWGAFTYPFAFLVTDLMNRIYGPAAARRVVFVGFVTGIICSLIGSQIMFDSEYGPYAAVAFRVAVGSGIAFL
;
A
#
# COMPACT_ATOMS: atom_id res chain seq x y z
N MET A 1 20.64 0.91 -11.88
CA MET A 1 19.17 0.82 -11.72
C MET A 1 18.69 -0.61 -11.52
N THR A 2 19.31 -1.63 -12.14
CA THR A 2 18.93 -3.05 -12.04
C THR A 2 19.04 -3.67 -10.63
N LYS A 3 19.93 -3.14 -9.77
CA LYS A 3 20.09 -3.62 -8.38
C LYS A 3 18.92 -3.26 -7.45
N LEU A 4 18.09 -2.28 -7.82
CA LEU A 4 16.96 -1.80 -7.00
C LEU A 4 15.64 -2.49 -7.36
N LEU A 5 15.57 -3.13 -8.53
CA LEU A 5 14.37 -3.77 -9.05
C LEU A 5 13.72 -4.77 -8.07
N PRO A 6 14.49 -5.65 -7.40
CA PRO A 6 13.90 -6.62 -6.48
C PRO A 6 13.20 -5.95 -5.30
N GLY A 7 13.82 -4.92 -4.72
CA GLY A 7 13.24 -4.15 -3.61
C GLY A 7 12.01 -3.35 -4.03
N VAL A 8 12.03 -2.76 -5.22
CA VAL A 8 10.89 -2.03 -5.77
C VAL A 8 9.70 -2.97 -6.03
N ILE A 9 9.93 -4.13 -6.65
CA ILE A 9 8.87 -5.11 -6.91
C ILE A 9 8.31 -5.65 -5.60
N ALA A 10 9.16 -6.00 -4.64
CA ALA A 10 8.72 -6.49 -3.33
C ALA A 10 7.86 -5.43 -2.62
N MET A 11 8.31 -4.18 -2.57
CA MET A 11 7.57 -3.09 -1.95
C MET A 11 6.24 -2.82 -2.65
N ALA A 12 6.23 -2.77 -3.99
CA ALA A 12 5.03 -2.57 -4.78
C ALA A 12 4.00 -3.69 -4.51
N THR A 13 4.40 -4.96 -4.56
CA THR A 13 3.52 -6.10 -4.30
C THR A 13 2.91 -6.05 -2.90
N ILE A 14 3.71 -5.72 -1.87
CA ILE A 14 3.22 -5.58 -0.50
C ILE A 14 2.18 -4.46 -0.41
N VAL A 15 2.44 -3.31 -1.04
CA VAL A 15 1.51 -2.16 -1.03
C VAL A 15 0.20 -2.48 -1.76
N VAL A 16 0.25 -3.17 -2.89
CA VAL A 16 -0.95 -3.61 -3.60
C VAL A 16 -1.74 -4.62 -2.76
N ALA A 17 -1.07 -5.63 -2.20
CA ALA A 17 -1.70 -6.60 -1.32
C ALA A 17 -2.33 -5.93 -0.10
N SER A 18 -1.64 -4.96 0.52
CA SER A 18 -2.14 -4.18 1.64
C SER A 18 -3.42 -3.44 1.30
N ASN A 19 -3.48 -2.77 0.14
CA ASN A 19 -4.67 -2.04 -0.31
C ASN A 19 -5.91 -2.95 -0.45
N ILE A 20 -5.71 -4.19 -0.89
CA ILE A 20 -6.79 -5.18 -0.98
C ILE A 20 -7.16 -5.69 0.42
N LEU A 21 -6.15 -6.01 1.23
CA LEU A 21 -6.35 -6.62 2.55
C LEU A 21 -7.00 -5.67 3.57
N VAL A 22 -6.91 -4.35 3.36
CA VAL A 22 -7.61 -3.35 4.19
C VAL A 22 -9.14 -3.52 4.13
N GLN A 23 -9.69 -4.12 3.07
CA GLN A 23 -11.13 -4.36 2.94
C GLN A 23 -11.64 -5.47 3.87
N PHE A 24 -10.77 -6.34 4.37
CA PHE A 24 -11.15 -7.42 5.27
C PHE A 24 -10.96 -6.98 6.72
N LEU A 25 -12.09 -6.77 7.40
CA LEU A 25 -12.13 -6.35 8.80
C LEU A 25 -12.00 -7.54 9.75
N LEU A 26 -11.30 -7.31 10.85
CA LEU A 26 -11.08 -8.20 11.98
C LEU A 26 -11.49 -7.47 13.26
N LEU A 27 -11.93 -8.22 14.28
CA LEU A 27 -12.40 -7.68 15.57
C LEU A 27 -13.40 -6.53 15.39
N ASP A 28 -14.51 -6.76 14.69
CA ASP A 28 -15.57 -5.77 14.47
C ASP A 28 -15.08 -4.42 13.89
N GLY A 29 -13.98 -4.45 13.13
CA GLY A 29 -13.40 -3.28 12.47
C GLY A 29 -12.32 -2.54 13.26
N LEU A 30 -11.90 -3.07 14.41
CA LEU A 30 -10.72 -2.57 15.13
C LEU A 30 -9.41 -2.82 14.38
N LEU A 31 -9.36 -3.88 13.56
CA LEU A 31 -8.16 -4.25 12.80
C LEU A 31 -8.53 -4.61 11.36
N THR A 32 -7.62 -4.40 10.42
CA THR A 32 -7.76 -4.91 9.05
C THR A 32 -6.65 -5.92 8.76
N TRP A 33 -6.90 -6.85 7.86
CA TRP A 33 -5.85 -7.77 7.41
C TRP A 33 -4.65 -7.01 6.79
N GLY A 34 -4.89 -5.80 6.27
CA GLY A 34 -3.84 -4.89 5.82
C GLY A 34 -2.79 -4.59 6.89
N ALA A 35 -3.16 -4.56 8.18
CA ALA A 35 -2.21 -4.28 9.27
C ALA A 35 -1.06 -5.30 9.34
N PHE A 36 -1.32 -6.56 8.98
CA PHE A 36 -0.31 -7.62 8.96
C PHE A 36 0.72 -7.46 7.83
N THR A 37 0.46 -6.61 6.84
CA THR A 37 1.40 -6.34 5.75
C THR A 37 2.46 -5.29 6.11
N TYR A 38 2.23 -4.47 7.14
CA TYR A 38 3.17 -3.41 7.54
C TYR A 38 4.56 -3.92 7.97
N PRO A 39 4.69 -5.01 8.75
CA PRO A 39 6.01 -5.55 9.08
C PRO A 39 6.82 -5.96 7.85
N PHE A 40 6.17 -6.43 6.78
CA PHE A 40 6.84 -6.79 5.54
C PHE A 40 7.34 -5.56 4.77
N ALA A 41 6.55 -4.49 4.71
CA ALA A 41 6.98 -3.23 4.11
C ALA A 41 8.20 -2.63 4.86
N PHE A 42 8.20 -2.72 6.19
CA PHE A 42 9.33 -2.34 7.01
C PHE A 42 10.57 -3.20 6.74
N LEU A 43 10.39 -4.53 6.66
CA LEU A 43 11.47 -5.48 6.37
C LEU A 43 12.14 -5.20 5.02
N VAL A 44 11.36 -4.96 3.96
CA VAL A 44 11.91 -4.61 2.63
C VAL A 44 12.71 -3.32 2.71
N THR A 45 12.22 -2.31 3.43
CA THR A 45 12.91 -1.03 3.59
C THR A 45 14.23 -1.19 4.36
N ASP A 46 14.24 -1.95 5.46
CA ASP A 46 15.46 -2.22 6.23
C ASP A 46 16.49 -3.03 5.42
N LEU A 47 16.04 -4.05 4.68
CA LEU A 47 16.90 -4.84 3.81
C LEU A 47 17.55 -3.98 2.72
N MET A 48 16.76 -3.10 2.09
CA MET A 48 17.28 -2.18 1.08
C MET A 48 18.26 -1.16 1.67
N ASN A 49 18.03 -0.72 2.91
CA ASN A 49 18.93 0.18 3.62
C ASN A 49 20.26 -0.52 3.95
N ARG A 50 20.23 -1.77 4.41
CA ARG A 50 21.42 -2.55 4.76
C ARG A 50 22.25 -2.98 3.55
N ILE A 51 21.62 -3.41 2.46
CA ILE A 51 22.34 -3.94 1.29
C ILE A 51 22.81 -2.84 0.35
N TYR A 52 21.96 -1.84 0.10
CA TYR A 52 22.19 -0.83 -0.96
C TYR A 52 22.33 0.59 -0.41
N GLY A 53 22.25 0.77 0.90
CA GLY A 53 22.38 2.04 1.58
C GLY A 53 21.09 2.86 1.63
N PRO A 54 21.11 3.97 2.39
CA PRO A 54 19.93 4.78 2.69
C PRO A 54 19.33 5.48 1.46
N ALA A 55 20.16 5.82 0.46
CA ALA A 55 19.66 6.42 -0.78
C ALA A 55 18.79 5.45 -1.60
N ALA A 56 19.13 4.15 -1.58
CA ALA A 56 18.35 3.11 -2.25
C ALA A 56 17.02 2.85 -1.52
N ALA A 57 17.05 2.73 -0.19
CA ALA A 57 15.86 2.54 0.62
C ALA A 57 14.82 3.66 0.40
N ARG A 58 15.26 4.93 0.40
CA ARG A 58 14.36 6.06 0.12
C ARG A 58 13.69 5.98 -1.24
N ARG A 59 14.41 5.55 -2.29
CA ARG A 59 13.83 5.36 -3.63
C ARG A 59 12.78 4.25 -3.65
N VAL A 60 13.04 3.14 -2.95
CA VAL A 60 12.09 2.02 -2.87
C VAL A 60 10.80 2.43 -2.14
N VAL A 61 10.93 3.12 -1.01
CA VAL A 61 9.78 3.67 -0.27
C VAL A 61 9.00 4.66 -1.12
N PHE A 62 9.68 5.56 -1.82
CA PHE A 62 9.04 6.53 -2.72
C PHE A 62 8.24 5.85 -3.84
N VAL A 63 8.81 4.82 -4.49
CA VAL A 63 8.09 4.07 -5.52
C VAL A 63 6.91 3.29 -4.92
N GLY A 64 7.09 2.69 -3.73
CA GLY A 64 6.01 2.04 -2.99
C GLY A 64 4.86 3.01 -2.68
N PHE A 65 5.18 4.22 -2.26
CA PHE A 65 4.20 5.28 -2.00
C PHE A 65 3.43 5.69 -3.26
N VAL A 66 4.12 5.96 -4.36
CA VAL A 66 3.49 6.28 -5.65
C VAL A 66 2.60 5.13 -6.13
N THR A 67 3.07 3.89 -5.98
CA THR A 67 2.28 2.68 -6.30
C THR A 67 1.02 2.61 -5.45
N GLY A 68 1.13 2.91 -4.15
CA GLY A 68 0.00 2.98 -3.23
C GLY A 68 -1.05 4.00 -3.66
N ILE A 69 -0.63 5.23 -3.98
CA ILE A 69 -1.53 6.27 -4.50
C ILE A 69 -2.24 5.79 -5.76
N ILE A 70 -1.51 5.24 -6.73
CA ILE A 70 -2.09 4.76 -7.99
C ILE A 70 -3.08 3.62 -7.73
N CYS A 71 -2.75 2.67 -6.86
CA CYS A 71 -3.66 1.60 -6.47
C CYS A 71 -4.91 2.12 -5.76
N SER A 72 -4.79 3.09 -4.86
CA SER A 72 -5.95 3.69 -4.19
C SER A 72 -6.82 4.50 -5.15
N LEU A 73 -6.22 5.22 -6.11
CA LEU A 73 -6.94 5.93 -7.16
C LEU A 73 -7.70 4.96 -8.06
N ILE A 74 -7.06 3.89 -8.55
CA ILE A 74 -7.70 2.86 -9.35
C ILE A 74 -8.79 2.14 -8.55
N GLY A 75 -8.50 1.76 -7.30
CA GLY A 75 -9.48 1.16 -6.39
C GLY A 75 -10.70 2.06 -6.15
N SER A 76 -10.52 3.38 -6.12
CA SER A 76 -11.65 4.31 -6.01
C SER A 76 -12.56 4.34 -7.25
N GLN A 77 -12.03 3.95 -8.42
CA GLN A 77 -12.80 3.86 -9.68
C GLN A 77 -13.45 2.48 -9.86
N ILE A 78 -13.05 1.46 -9.09
CA ILE A 78 -13.66 0.13 -9.12
C ILE A 78 -14.88 0.16 -8.19
N MET A 79 -16.06 0.36 -8.79
CA MET A 79 -17.35 0.19 -8.12
C MET A 79 -17.74 -1.29 -8.13
N PHE A 80 -17.92 -1.86 -6.94
CA PHE A 80 -18.51 -3.17 -6.78
C PHE A 80 -20.02 -3.01 -6.57
N ASP A 81 -20.79 -3.76 -7.35
CA ASP A 81 -22.24 -3.83 -7.19
C ASP A 81 -22.57 -4.74 -6.00
N SER A 82 -23.47 -4.28 -5.13
CA SER A 82 -23.92 -5.03 -3.96
C SER A 82 -25.40 -4.93 -3.77
N GLU A 83 -25.96 -5.81 -2.95
CA GLU A 83 -27.39 -5.89 -2.64
C GLU A 83 -27.97 -4.59 -2.03
N TYR A 84 -27.10 -3.67 -1.55
CA TYR A 84 -27.47 -2.37 -0.98
C TYR A 84 -27.08 -1.17 -1.87
N GLY A 85 -26.66 -1.40 -3.12
CA GLY A 85 -26.23 -0.39 -4.08
C GLY A 85 -24.70 -0.39 -4.33
N PRO A 86 -24.23 0.38 -5.33
CA PRO A 86 -22.82 0.35 -5.71
C PRO A 86 -21.93 1.03 -4.68
N TYR A 87 -20.86 0.35 -4.24
CA TYR A 87 -19.83 0.93 -3.38
C TYR A 87 -18.45 0.90 -4.05
N ALA A 88 -17.68 1.96 -3.83
CA ALA A 88 -16.30 2.02 -4.31
C ALA A 88 -15.39 1.10 -3.45
N ALA A 89 -14.50 0.35 -4.08
CA ALA A 89 -13.52 -0.51 -3.41
C ALA A 89 -12.62 0.26 -2.43
N VAL A 90 -12.41 1.56 -2.69
CA VAL A 90 -11.69 2.48 -1.80
C VAL A 90 -12.49 3.78 -1.70
N ALA A 91 -12.94 4.12 -0.49
CA ALA A 91 -13.68 5.36 -0.27
C ALA A 91 -12.76 6.58 -0.46
N PHE A 92 -13.26 7.66 -1.08
CA PHE A 92 -12.52 8.91 -1.33
C PHE A 92 -11.80 9.46 -0.08
N ARG A 93 -12.41 9.28 1.09
CA ARG A 93 -11.83 9.62 2.40
C ARG A 93 -10.49 8.94 2.70
N VAL A 94 -10.27 7.72 2.21
CA VAL A 94 -9.02 6.96 2.37
C VAL A 94 -7.93 7.57 1.50
N ALA A 95 -8.25 7.94 0.26
CA ALA A 95 -7.31 8.62 -0.64
C ALA A 95 -6.85 9.98 -0.08
N VAL A 96 -7.79 10.77 0.46
CA VAL A 96 -7.47 12.06 1.10
C VAL A 96 -6.66 11.86 2.38
N GLY A 97 -7.05 10.90 3.24
CA GLY A 97 -6.31 10.58 4.48
C GLY A 97 -4.87 10.14 4.22
N SER A 98 -4.65 9.29 3.22
CA SER A 98 -3.30 8.89 2.81
C SER A 98 -2.50 10.03 2.21
N GLY A 99 -3.12 10.93 1.43
CA GLY A 99 -2.42 12.09 0.87
C GLY A 99 -1.91 13.06 1.95
N ILE A 100 -2.68 13.27 3.02
CA ILE A 100 -2.32 14.17 4.12
C ILE A 100 -1.28 13.53 5.05
N ALA A 101 -1.37 12.23 5.32
CA ALA A 101 -0.43 11.54 6.22
C ALA A 101 1.02 11.50 5.69
N PHE A 102 1.22 11.78 4.41
CA PHE A 102 2.53 11.77 3.75
C PHE A 102 3.11 13.19 3.46
N LEU A 103 2.38 14.26 3.79
CA LEU A 103 2.88 15.64 3.81
C LEU A 103 3.48 15.98 5.17
#